data_AF-X1N7K1-F1
#
_entry.id   AF-X1N7K1-F1
#
_cell.length_a   1.000
_cell.length_b   1.000
_cell.length_c   1.000
_cell.angle_alpha   90.00
_cell.angle_beta   90.00
_cell.angle_gamma   90.00
#
_symmetry.space_group_name_H-M   'P 1'
#
loop_
_entity.id
_entity.type
_entity.pdbx_description
1 polymer ?
#
loop_
_entity_poly.entity_id
_entity_poly.type
_entity_poly.pdbx_seq_one_letter_code
_entity_poly.pdbx_strand_id
1 'polypeptide(L)'
;MVKIKNIFGDEYSGAAGKAGVFAKWKGRQYRRKYVIPANPNTTMQKTVRGHFSSAVALWHTWPSLKKRAYSYLCSGLVMSGFNLLVKRYQLWKLVGKPEVLDPIHGDQANW
;
A
#
# COMPACT_ATOMS: atom_id res chain seq x y z
N MET A 1 -21.21 9.91 -5.66
CA MET A 1 -21.83 10.23 -6.96
C MET A 1 -21.23 9.29 -8.01
N VAL A 2 -22.04 8.40 -8.58
CA VAL A 2 -21.60 7.48 -9.65
C VAL A 2 -21.50 8.28 -10.94
N LYS A 3 -20.37 8.19 -11.64
CA LYS A 3 -20.21 8.85 -12.94
C LYS A 3 -20.67 7.87 -14.02
N ILE A 4 -21.67 8.28 -14.81
CA ILE A 4 -22.20 7.54 -15.96
C ILE A 4 -21.67 8.24 -17.21
N LYS A 5 -21.03 7.50 -18.11
CA LYS A 5 -20.72 7.96 -19.47
C LYS A 5 -21.35 6.94 -20.42
N ASN A 6 -22.22 7.39 -21.33
CA ASN A 6 -22.85 6.51 -22.30
C ASN A 6 -22.56 6.97 -23.73
N ILE A 7 -22.33 6.01 -24.62
CA ILE A 7 -22.82 6.12 -26.00
C ILE A 7 -23.41 4.81 -26.54
N PHE A 8 -22.89 3.61 -26.18
CA PHE A 8 -23.51 2.28 -26.48
C PHE A 8 -23.01 1.16 -25.54
N GLY A 9 -22.75 1.47 -24.27
CA GLY A 9 -22.24 0.51 -23.29
C GLY A 9 -22.19 1.08 -21.89
N ASP A 10 -22.87 0.42 -20.95
CA ASP A 10 -23.11 0.86 -19.59
C ASP A 10 -21.86 0.80 -18.69
N GLU A 11 -20.91 1.73 -18.88
CA GLU A 11 -19.72 1.81 -18.02
C GLU A 11 -20.01 2.56 -16.71
N TYR A 12 -20.05 1.80 -15.61
CA TYR A 12 -20.29 2.32 -14.26
C TYR A 12 -19.00 2.34 -13.42
N SER A 13 -18.75 3.44 -12.70
CA SER A 13 -17.63 3.54 -11.75
C SER A 13 -18.04 4.20 -10.43
N GLY A 14 -17.60 3.61 -9.32
CA GLY A 14 -17.81 4.14 -7.96
C GLY A 14 -18.83 3.38 -7.11
N ALA A 15 -19.05 3.88 -5.89
CA ALA A 15 -20.01 3.32 -4.94
C ALA A 15 -21.43 3.82 -5.27
N ALA A 16 -22.35 2.87 -5.52
CA ALA A 16 -23.76 3.14 -5.73
C ALA A 16 -24.54 2.81 -4.46
N GLY A 17 -25.10 3.83 -3.81
CA GLY A 17 -26.06 3.68 -2.70
C GLY A 17 -25.60 2.81 -1.53
N LYS A 18 -24.29 2.66 -1.30
CA LYS A 18 -23.70 1.70 -0.32
C LYS A 18 -24.11 0.22 -0.54
N ALA A 19 -24.75 -0.11 -1.67
CA ALA A 19 -25.17 -1.47 -2.00
C ALA A 19 -24.10 -2.21 -2.81
N GLY A 20 -23.37 -1.49 -3.67
CA GLY A 20 -22.33 -2.07 -4.51
C GLY A 20 -21.28 -1.06 -4.97
N VAL A 21 -20.11 -1.59 -5.32
CA VAL A 21 -19.03 -0.83 -5.96
C VAL A 21 -18.84 -1.39 -7.35
N PHE A 22 -18.98 -0.50 -8.34
CA PHE A 22 -18.70 -0.79 -9.73
C PHE A 22 -17.27 -0.33 -10.04
N ALA A 23 -16.49 -1.23 -10.63
CA ALA A 23 -15.14 -0.92 -11.05
C ALA A 23 -14.82 -1.65 -12.37
N LYS A 24 -13.81 -1.13 -13.07
CA LYS A 24 -13.31 -1.66 -14.33
C LYS A 24 -11.84 -1.96 -14.18
N TRP A 25 -11.43 -3.16 -14.55
CA TRP A 25 -10.04 -3.55 -14.59
C TRP A 25 -9.76 -4.25 -15.92
N LYS A 26 -8.78 -3.73 -16.67
CA LYS A 26 -8.37 -4.25 -17.99
C LYS A 26 -9.57 -4.53 -18.92
N GLY A 27 -10.49 -3.57 -19.04
CA GLY A 27 -11.66 -3.70 -19.92
C GLY A 27 -12.82 -4.53 -19.37
N ARG A 28 -12.63 -5.31 -18.29
CA ARG A 28 -13.71 -6.07 -17.66
C ARG A 28 -14.36 -5.28 -16.54
N GLN A 29 -15.68 -5.17 -16.60
CA GLN A 29 -16.49 -4.55 -15.58
C GLN A 29 -16.81 -5.59 -14.50
N TYR A 30 -16.63 -5.21 -13.24
CA TYR A 30 -16.98 -6.06 -12.11
C TYR A 30 -17.76 -5.27 -11.07
N ARG A 31 -18.75 -5.95 -10.50
CA ARG A 31 -19.55 -5.46 -9.38
C ARG A 31 -19.17 -6.26 -8.15
N ARG A 32 -18.80 -5.57 -7.08
CA ARG A 32 -18.66 -6.20 -5.76
C ARG A 32 -19.69 -5.64 -4.80
N LYS A 33 -20.20 -6.48 -3.90
CA LYS A 33 -20.99 -6.01 -2.75
C LYS A 33 -20.13 -5.00 -1.99
N TYR A 34 -20.71 -3.87 -1.62
CA TYR A 34 -20.00 -2.90 -0.79
C TYR A 34 -19.86 -3.51 0.60
N VAL A 35 -18.70 -4.10 0.87
CA VAL A 35 -18.37 -4.64 2.19
C VAL A 35 -17.79 -3.50 3.01
N ILE A 36 -18.63 -2.90 3.86
CA ILE A 36 -18.13 -2.15 5.00
C ILE A 36 -17.73 -3.22 6.03
N PRO A 37 -16.46 -3.28 6.48
CA PRO A 37 -16.07 -4.18 7.56
C PRO A 37 -16.94 -3.90 8.78
N ALA A 38 -17.38 -4.94 9.50
CA ALA A 38 -18.23 -4.79 10.69
C ALA A 38 -17.64 -3.80 11.72
N ASN A 39 -16.32 -3.72 11.80
CA ASN A 39 -15.61 -2.62 12.47
C ASN A 39 -14.42 -2.15 11.61
N PRO A 40 -14.51 -0.97 10.95
CA PRO A 40 -13.44 -0.43 10.11
C PRO A 40 -12.31 0.26 10.91
N ASN A 41 -12.42 0.28 12.24
CA ASN A 41 -11.54 0.99 13.17
C ASN A 41 -11.13 0.13 14.37
N THR A 42 -10.86 -1.16 14.15
CA THR A 42 -10.31 -2.01 15.22
C THR A 42 -8.93 -1.53 15.66
N THR A 43 -8.54 -1.83 16.90
CA THR A 43 -7.21 -1.49 17.43
C THR A 43 -6.11 -2.02 16.52
N MET A 44 -6.19 -3.27 16.07
CA MET A 44 -5.21 -3.86 15.15
C MET A 44 -5.13 -3.12 13.81
N GLN A 45 -6.26 -2.70 13.24
CA GLN A 45 -6.26 -1.92 11.99
C GLN A 45 -5.63 -0.53 12.20
N LYS A 46 -5.90 0.13 13.33
CA LYS A 46 -5.25 1.40 13.69
C LYS A 46 -3.74 1.23 13.85
N THR A 47 -3.30 0.14 14.48
CA THR A 47 -1.87 -0.18 14.64
C THR A 47 -1.17 -0.32 13.28
N VAL A 48 -1.71 -1.14 12.37
CA VAL A 48 -1.13 -1.33 11.03
C VAL A 48 -1.11 -0.04 10.22
N ARG A 49 -2.18 0.78 10.29
CA ARG A 49 -2.22 2.11 9.66
C ARG A 49 -1.18 3.05 10.27
N GLY A 50 -0.99 3.00 11.59
CA GLY A 50 0.04 3.75 12.30
C GLY A 50 1.43 3.41 11.78
N HIS A 51 1.73 2.13 11.54
CA HIS A 51 3.02 1.71 10.97
C HIS A 51 3.26 2.29 9.57
N PHE A 52 2.24 2.33 8.71
CA PHE A 52 2.35 2.99 7.40
C PHE A 52 2.66 4.47 7.55
N SER A 53 1.94 5.18 8.42
CA SER A 53 2.19 6.60 8.69
C SER A 53 3.61 6.84 9.22
N SER A 54 4.09 6.00 10.14
CA SER A 54 5.45 6.09 10.68
C SER A 54 6.53 5.79 9.64
N ALA A 55 6.31 4.82 8.74
CA ALA A 55 7.23 4.50 7.65
C ALA A 55 7.37 5.67 6.67
N VAL A 56 6.26 6.33 6.33
CA VAL A 56 6.25 7.53 5.48
C VAL A 56 7.01 8.67 6.16
N ALA A 57 6.70 8.94 7.44
CA ALA A 57 7.42 9.96 8.21
C ALA A 57 8.95 9.70 8.22
N LEU A 58 9.36 8.45 8.46
CA LEU A 58 10.77 8.04 8.44
C LEU A 58 11.42 8.27 7.07
N TRP A 59 10.73 7.95 5.97
CA TRP A 59 11.27 8.23 4.63
C TRP A 59 11.55 9.71 4.43
N HIS A 60 10.68 10.58 4.94
CA HIS A 60 10.82 12.01 4.80
C HIS A 60 11.96 12.60 5.64
N THR A 61 12.34 11.98 6.77
CA THR A 61 13.51 12.43 7.56
C THR A 61 14.85 12.03 6.94
N TRP A 62 14.87 11.08 6.00
CA TRP A 62 16.11 10.58 5.43
C TRP A 62 16.76 11.50 4.40
N PRO A 63 18.10 11.61 4.41
CA PRO A 63 18.84 12.33 3.39
C PRO A 63 18.75 11.64 2.02
N SER A 64 19.01 12.39 0.96
CA SER A 64 18.99 11.91 -0.43
C SER A 64 19.90 10.69 -0.65
N LEU A 65 21.05 10.64 0.02
CA LEU A 65 21.99 9.51 -0.06
C LEU A 65 21.34 8.18 0.34
N LYS A 66 20.60 8.16 1.47
CA LYS A 66 19.94 6.95 1.96
C LYS A 66 18.79 6.52 1.03
N LYS A 67 18.06 7.49 0.47
CA LYS A 67 17.02 7.24 -0.55
C LYS A 67 17.60 6.67 -1.84
N ARG A 68 18.78 7.13 -2.25
CA ARG A 68 19.51 6.62 -3.43
C ARG A 68 19.99 5.18 -3.21
N ALA A 69 20.51 4.87 -2.02
CA ALA A 69 20.88 3.49 -1.66
C ALA A 69 19.68 2.54 -1.74
N TYR A 70 18.52 2.93 -1.19
CA TYR A 70 17.28 2.15 -1.33
C TYR A 70 16.83 1.99 -2.78
N SER A 71 17.02 3.02 -3.62
CA SER A 71 16.69 2.94 -5.05
C SER A 71 17.62 1.97 -5.79
N TYR A 72 18.90 1.92 -5.42
CA TYR A 72 19.88 0.98 -5.95
C TYR A 72 19.56 -0.47 -5.56
N LEU A 73 19.18 -0.71 -4.30
CA LEU A 73 18.73 -2.02 -3.81
C LEU A 73 17.49 -2.54 -4.55
N CYS A 74 16.68 -1.65 -5.13
CA CYS A 74 15.52 -2.03 -5.92
C CYS A 74 15.82 -2.21 -7.41
N SER A 75 17.07 -2.06 -7.85
CA SER A 75 17.40 -2.30 -9.26
C SER A 75 17.06 -3.74 -9.65
N GLY A 76 16.33 -3.90 -10.77
CA GLY A 76 15.81 -5.20 -11.20
C GLY A 76 14.51 -5.65 -10.51
N LEU A 77 14.03 -4.93 -9.49
CA LEU A 77 12.74 -5.20 -8.86
C LEU A 77 11.64 -4.29 -9.44
N VAL A 78 10.40 -4.80 -9.48
CA VAL A 78 9.21 -3.99 -9.84
C VAL A 78 8.73 -3.18 -8.63
N MET A 79 9.62 -2.44 -7.97
CA MET A 79 9.29 -1.58 -6.84
C MET A 79 10.27 -0.40 -6.67
N SER A 80 9.81 0.69 -6.06
CA SER A 80 10.65 1.83 -5.71
C SER A 80 11.36 1.62 -4.37
N GLY A 81 12.43 2.39 -4.11
CA GLY A 81 13.11 2.40 -2.81
C GLY A 81 12.18 2.75 -1.64
N PHE A 82 11.21 3.63 -1.89
CA PHE A 82 10.14 3.94 -0.92
C PHE A 82 9.29 2.71 -0.60
N ASN A 83 8.85 1.97 -1.62
CA ASN A 83 8.05 0.76 -1.43
C ASN A 83 8.84 -0.31 -0.66
N LEU A 84 10.14 -0.43 -0.93
CA LEU A 84 11.02 -1.34 -0.20
C LEU A 84 11.13 -0.96 1.29
N LEU A 85 11.31 0.33 1.60
CA LEU A 85 11.30 0.79 2.99
C LEU A 85 9.97 0.44 3.67
N VAL A 86 8.84 0.79 3.07
CA VAL A 86 7.51 0.54 3.65
C VAL A 86 7.31 -0.95 3.91
N LYS A 87 7.71 -1.82 2.97
CA LYS A 87 7.68 -3.28 3.14
C LYS A 87 8.52 -3.71 4.35
N ARG A 88 9.79 -3.28 4.41
CA ARG A 88 10.71 -3.63 5.51
C ARG A 88 10.23 -3.11 6.86
N TYR A 89 9.69 -1.90 6.92
CA TYR A 89 9.14 -1.30 8.13
C TYR A 89 7.95 -2.10 8.66
N GLN A 90 7.06 -2.55 7.78
CA GLN A 90 5.92 -3.36 8.18
C GLN A 90 6.36 -4.72 8.73
N LEU A 91 7.28 -5.39 8.04
CA LEU A 91 7.85 -6.66 8.54
C LEU A 91 8.57 -6.47 9.88
N TRP A 92 9.30 -5.36 10.04
CA TRP A 92 9.97 -5.01 11.30
C TRP A 92 8.98 -4.91 12.47
N LYS A 93 7.90 -4.13 12.31
CA LYS A 93 6.88 -3.96 13.36
C LYS A 93 6.06 -5.21 13.65
N LEU A 94 5.84 -6.07 12.65
CA LEU A 94 5.07 -7.31 12.82
C LEU A 94 5.90 -8.45 13.43
N VAL A 95 7.18 -8.55 13.06
CA VAL A 95 8.07 -9.64 13.51
C VAL A 95 8.88 -9.25 14.76
N GLY A 96 8.84 -7.97 15.18
CA GLY A 96 9.57 -7.51 16.37
C GLY A 96 11.08 -7.52 16.19
N LYS A 97 11.57 -7.31 14.96
CA LYS A 97 13.02 -7.20 14.69
C LYS A 97 13.61 -6.00 15.47
N PRO A 98 14.92 -5.96 15.77
CA PRO A 98 15.49 -4.87 16.56
C PRO A 98 15.53 -3.53 15.80
N GLU A 99 15.66 -3.55 14.47
CA GLU A 99 15.75 -2.35 13.65
C GLU A 99 15.19 -2.54 12.22
N VAL A 100 14.83 -1.43 11.59
CA VAL A 100 14.50 -1.41 10.15
C VAL A 100 15.80 -1.64 9.40
N LEU A 101 15.95 -2.81 8.75
CA LEU A 101 17.17 -3.20 8.04
C LEU A 101 17.70 -2.07 7.16
N ASP A 102 18.78 -1.45 7.64
CA ASP A 102 19.42 -0.33 6.98
C ASP A 102 20.13 -0.78 5.70
N PRO A 103 20.28 0.09 4.70
CA PRO A 103 20.88 -0.28 3.41
C PRO A 103 22.27 -0.89 3.53
N ILE A 104 23.01 -0.48 4.56
CA ILE A 104 24.40 -0.89 4.82
C ILE A 104 24.46 -2.36 5.30
N HIS A 105 23.43 -2.86 5.99
CA HIS A 105 23.50 -4.17 6.64
C HIS A 105 23.15 -5.35 5.74
N GLY A 106 22.80 -5.12 4.47
CA GLY A 106 22.37 -6.19 3.55
C GLY A 106 21.09 -6.87 4.05
N ASP A 107 20.32 -7.47 3.14
CA ASP A 107 19.12 -8.21 3.55
C ASP A 107 19.58 -9.56 4.14
N GLN A 108 19.94 -9.61 5.43
CA GLN A 108 20.18 -10.88 6.13
C GLN A 108 18.87 -11.63 6.48
N ALA A 109 17.76 -11.25 5.85
CA ALA A 109 16.52 -11.97 5.95
C ALA A 109 16.56 -13.20 5.03
N ASN A 110 17.05 -14.32 5.56
CA ASN A 110 16.72 -15.64 5.01
C ASN A 110 15.18 -15.76 4.97
N TRP A 111 14.67 -16.07 3.77
CA TRP A 111 13.26 -16.29 3.47
C TRP A 111 12.80 -17.67 3.93
#